data_AF-A0A914EEW4-F1
#
_entry.id   AF-A0A914EEW4-F1
#
_cell.length_a   1.000
_cell.length_b   1.000
_cell.length_c   1.000
_cell.angle_alpha   90.00
_cell.angle_beta   90.00
_cell.angle_gamma   90.00
#
_symmetry.space_group_name_H-M   'P 1'
#
loop_
_entity.id
_entity.type
_entity.pdbx_description
1 polymer ?
#
loop_
_entity_poly.entity_id
_entity_poly.type
_entity_poly.pdbx_seq_one_letter_code
_entity_poly.pdbx_strand_id
1 'polypeptide(L)'
;MITNGNQEILNVTLWISILIYFLLAIVFICHRPLQRNFPVNLIILMIMNYCFGYSLIFVTSDVRLRPVFLVLIMLTIFCVGIAIFTIQTKYGLLSYIGVIGQILIALIAFGIVTLLNTFVLKMEFIVTIQALIVVLLAIICLMTSIQFIMHGKRGDITEEDYVFATQL
;
A
#
# COMPACT_ATOMS: atom_id res chain seq x y z
N MET A 1 16.68 -20.82 15.84
CA MET A 1 16.53 -20.50 17.28
C MET A 1 17.11 -19.12 17.50
N ILE A 2 16.25 -18.10 17.50
CA ILE A 2 16.62 -16.76 17.96
C ILE A 2 16.58 -16.84 19.49
N THR A 3 17.66 -16.48 20.17
CA THR A 3 17.76 -16.51 21.64
C THR A 3 16.66 -15.65 22.27
N ASN A 4 16.12 -16.06 23.42
CA ASN A 4 15.03 -15.33 24.12
C ASN A 4 15.31 -13.83 24.27
N GLY A 5 16.58 -13.45 24.53
CA GLY A 5 16.96 -12.04 24.62
C GLY A 5 16.81 -11.25 23.32
N ASN A 6 17.00 -11.88 22.15
CA ASN A 6 16.81 -11.21 20.86
C ASN A 6 15.33 -11.00 20.54
N GLN A 7 14.42 -11.89 20.96
CA GLN A 7 12.98 -11.68 20.77
C GLN A 7 12.43 -10.52 21.62
N GLU A 8 12.90 -10.35 22.85
CA GLU A 8 12.50 -9.21 23.68
C GLU A 8 12.97 -7.88 23.09
N ILE A 9 14.23 -7.80 22.65
CA ILE A 9 14.77 -6.60 21.98
C ILE A 9 13.97 -6.30 20.71
N LEU A 10 13.62 -7.32 19.93
CA LEU A 10 12.84 -7.15 18.70
C LEU A 10 11.43 -6.61 19.01
N ASN A 11 10.76 -7.13 20.04
CA ASN A 11 9.43 -6.69 20.45
C ASN A 11 9.43 -5.23 20.94
N VAL A 12 10.41 -4.85 21.78
CA VAL A 12 10.58 -3.45 22.21
C VAL A 12 10.81 -2.53 21.01
N THR A 13 11.62 -2.97 20.03
CA THR A 13 11.88 -2.20 18.81
C THR A 13 10.63 -2.04 17.93
N LEU A 14 9.74 -3.04 17.88
CA LEU A 14 8.44 -2.94 17.20
C LEU A 14 7.57 -1.87 17.85
N TRP A 15 7.40 -1.91 19.18
CA TRP A 15 6.56 -0.93 19.88
C TRP A 15 7.05 0.49 19.68
N ILE A 16 8.37 0.69 19.72
CA ILE A 16 9.01 1.97 19.42
C ILE A 16 8.73 2.39 17.96
N SER A 17 8.85 1.48 16.99
CA SER A 17 8.61 1.78 15.57
C SER A 17 7.16 2.17 15.27
N ILE A 18 6.20 1.48 15.90
CA ILE A 18 4.77 1.82 15.79
C ILE A 18 4.49 3.18 16.41
N LEU A 19 5.08 3.47 17.57
CA LEU A 19 4.92 4.76 18.24
C LEU A 19 5.51 5.91 17.40
N ILE A 20 6.69 5.71 16.81
CA ILE A 20 7.30 6.68 15.89
C ILE A 20 6.42 6.91 14.65
N TYR A 21 5.91 5.84 14.03
CA TYR A 21 4.98 5.95 12.90
C TYR A 21 3.75 6.78 13.26
N PHE A 22 3.13 6.52 14.41
CA PHE A 22 1.92 7.23 14.84
C PHE A 22 2.20 8.71 15.15
N LEU A 23 3.31 9.01 15.83
CA LEU A 23 3.73 10.39 16.09
C LEU A 23 4.01 11.16 14.80
N LEU A 24 4.74 10.56 13.85
CA LEU A 24 5.01 11.16 12.55
C LEU A 24 3.70 11.40 11.79
N ALA A 25 2.76 10.45 11.81
CA ALA A 25 1.45 10.61 11.19
C ALA A 25 0.64 11.76 11.80
N ILE A 26 0.64 11.90 13.14
CA ILE A 26 -0.04 13.02 13.83
C ILE A 26 0.60 14.36 13.45
N VAL A 27 1.93 14.46 13.49
CA VAL A 27 2.66 15.67 13.10
C VAL A 27 2.34 16.04 11.65
N PHE A 28 2.23 15.06 10.77
CA PHE A 28 1.91 15.25 9.36
C PHE A 28 0.49 15.80 9.15
N ILE A 29 -0.48 15.32 9.92
CA ILE A 29 -1.88 15.78 9.86
C ILE A 29 -2.02 17.18 10.50
N CYS A 30 -1.30 17.44 11.59
CA CYS A 30 -1.37 18.68 12.35
C CYS A 30 -0.62 19.84 11.66
N HIS A 31 0.53 19.56 11.06
CA HIS A 31 1.33 20.55 10.34
C HIS A 31 1.16 20.46 8.82
N ARG A 32 0.10 21.09 8.30
CA ARG A 32 -0.03 21.36 6.85
C ARG A 32 1.16 22.10 6.20
N PRO A 33 1.89 23.03 6.85
CA PRO A 33 3.07 23.63 6.22
C PRO A 33 4.23 22.65 6.03
N LEU A 34 4.32 21.57 6.84
CA LEU A 34 5.30 20.51 6.62
C LEU A 34 5.02 19.71 5.33
N GLN A 35 3.75 19.63 4.91
CA GLN A 35 3.36 18.99 3.64
C GLN A 35 3.75 19.83 2.42
N ARG A 36 3.91 21.15 2.58
CA ARG A 36 4.13 22.07 1.45
C ARG A 36 5.60 22.48 1.27
N ASN A 37 6.48 22.12 2.21
CA ASN A 37 7.90 22.43 2.12
C ASN A 37 8.67 21.25 1.50
N PHE A 38 9.00 21.39 0.22
CA PHE A 38 10.01 20.56 -0.42
C PHE A 38 11.41 20.97 0.10
N PRO A 39 12.33 20.06 0.47
CA PRO A 39 12.30 18.58 0.41
C PRO A 39 11.95 17.88 1.73
N VAL A 40 11.67 18.63 2.80
CA VAL A 40 11.50 18.10 4.17
C VAL A 40 10.35 17.09 4.24
N ASN A 41 9.29 17.32 3.47
CA ASN A 41 8.15 16.42 3.35
C ASN A 41 8.58 14.98 2.96
N LEU A 42 9.40 14.85 1.90
CA LEU A 42 9.87 13.55 1.40
C LEU A 42 10.67 12.77 2.44
N ILE A 43 11.51 13.45 3.21
CA ILE A 43 12.36 12.80 4.23
C ILE A 43 11.47 12.20 5.33
N ILE A 44 10.48 12.97 5.79
CA ILE A 44 9.52 12.53 6.82
C ILE A 44 8.70 11.33 6.30
N LEU A 45 8.25 11.39 5.05
CA LEU A 45 7.56 10.27 4.40
C LEU A 45 8.40 9.00 4.32
N MET A 46 9.65 9.11 3.88
CA MET A 46 10.53 7.95 3.72
C MET A 46 10.78 7.27 5.06
N ILE A 47 10.94 8.05 6.12
CA ILE A 47 11.06 7.53 7.50
C ILE A 47 9.75 6.85 7.92
N MET A 48 8.60 7.47 7.67
CA MET A 48 7.29 6.89 8.00
C MET A 48 7.06 5.56 7.27
N ASN A 49 7.35 5.49 5.97
CA ASN A 49 7.24 4.28 5.16
C ASN A 49 8.22 3.19 5.64
N TYR A 50 9.43 3.57 6.02
CA TYR A 50 10.42 2.65 6.56
C TYR A 50 9.94 2.03 7.90
N CYS A 51 9.42 2.85 8.82
CA CYS A 51 8.86 2.36 10.08
C CYS A 51 7.65 1.43 9.86
N PHE A 52 6.78 1.76 8.90
CA PHE A 52 5.66 0.91 8.53
C PHE A 52 6.11 -0.44 7.97
N GLY A 53 7.06 -0.43 7.03
CA GLY A 53 7.66 -1.64 6.45
C GLY A 53 8.33 -2.52 7.51
N TYR A 54 9.09 -1.92 8.44
CA TYR A 54 9.73 -2.64 9.55
C TYR A 54 8.69 -3.35 10.44
N SER A 55 7.57 -2.68 10.74
CA SER A 55 6.47 -3.24 11.53
C SER A 55 5.81 -4.43 10.81
N LEU A 56 5.62 -4.34 9.50
CA LEU A 56 5.06 -5.44 8.68
C LEU A 56 5.98 -6.66 8.65
N ILE A 57 7.30 -6.46 8.50
CA ILE A 57 8.28 -7.56 8.47
C ILE A 57 8.27 -8.31 9.80
N PHE A 58 8.19 -7.58 10.92
CA PHE A 58 8.11 -8.21 12.23
C PHE A 58 6.84 -9.06 12.38
N VAL A 59 5.66 -8.51 12.05
CA VAL A 59 4.38 -9.26 12.12
C VAL A 59 4.42 -10.48 11.20
N THR A 60 5.13 -10.37 10.09
CA THR A 60 5.33 -11.46 9.13
C THR A 60 6.27 -12.54 9.67
N SER A 61 7.15 -12.23 10.62
CA SER A 61 8.10 -13.19 11.19
C SER A 61 7.43 -14.32 11.96
N ASP A 62 6.20 -14.11 12.46
CA ASP A 62 5.45 -15.12 13.22
C ASP A 62 4.57 -16.01 12.33
N VAL A 63 4.34 -15.62 11.08
CA VAL A 63 3.56 -16.39 10.10
C VAL A 63 4.48 -17.19 9.17
N ARG A 64 3.99 -18.35 8.72
CA ARG A 64 4.74 -19.22 7.80
C ARG A 64 5.06 -18.44 6.51
N LEU A 65 6.32 -18.53 6.06
CA LEU A 65 6.81 -17.79 4.89
C LEU A 65 6.06 -18.14 3.58
N ARG A 66 5.60 -19.39 3.42
CA ARG A 66 4.93 -19.89 2.20
C ARG A 66 3.74 -19.03 1.75
N PRO A 67 2.70 -18.81 2.57
CA PRO A 67 1.58 -17.96 2.18
C PRO A 67 1.97 -16.49 1.99
N VAL A 68 2.88 -15.96 2.82
CA VAL A 68 3.33 -14.56 2.78
C VAL A 68 3.94 -14.21 1.43
N PHE A 69 4.89 -15.02 0.96
CA PHE A 69 5.55 -14.79 -0.33
C PHE A 69 4.55 -14.79 -1.48
N LEU A 70 3.51 -15.62 -1.39
CA LEU A 70 2.47 -15.66 -2.41
C LEU A 70 1.62 -14.38 -2.43
N VAL A 71 1.22 -13.87 -1.26
CA VAL A 71 0.50 -12.59 -1.16
C VAL A 71 1.36 -11.44 -1.70
N LEU A 72 2.65 -11.43 -1.35
CA LEU A 72 3.60 -10.40 -1.80
C LEU A 72 3.74 -10.38 -3.32
N ILE A 73 3.92 -11.55 -3.95
CA ILE A 73 4.05 -11.65 -5.41
C ILE A 73 2.77 -11.20 -6.10
N MET A 74 1.61 -11.66 -5.63
CA MET A 74 0.33 -11.26 -6.20
C MET A 74 0.10 -9.75 -6.08
N LEU A 75 0.29 -9.19 -4.87
CA LEU A 75 0.14 -7.76 -4.63
C LEU A 75 1.05 -6.93 -5.53
N THR A 76 2.30 -7.36 -5.72
CA THR A 76 3.27 -6.69 -6.60
C THR A 76 2.79 -6.67 -8.06
N ILE A 77 2.32 -7.82 -8.57
CA ILE A 77 1.79 -7.94 -9.94
C ILE A 77 0.57 -7.03 -10.12
N PHE A 78 -0.35 -7.00 -9.15
CA PHE A 78 -1.54 -6.14 -9.19
C PHE A 78 -1.18 -4.66 -9.16
N CYS A 79 -0.27 -4.27 -8.26
CA CYS A 79 0.21 -2.89 -8.12
C CYS A 79 0.81 -2.39 -9.43
N VAL A 80 1.72 -3.17 -10.03
CA VAL A 80 2.35 -2.84 -11.32
C VAL A 80 1.30 -2.81 -12.45
N GLY A 81 0.38 -3.77 -12.48
CA GLY A 81 -0.69 -3.82 -13.48
C GLY A 81 -1.60 -2.59 -13.44
N ILE A 82 -2.01 -2.15 -12.24
CA ILE A 82 -2.85 -0.96 -12.06
C ILE A 82 -2.07 0.31 -12.35
N ALA A 83 -0.81 0.42 -11.94
CA ALA A 83 0.04 1.56 -12.25
C ALA A 83 0.19 1.75 -13.76
N ILE A 84 0.47 0.67 -14.49
CA ILE A 84 0.54 0.67 -15.97
C ILE A 84 -0.81 1.04 -16.58
N PHE A 85 -1.91 0.47 -16.08
CA PHE A 85 -3.27 0.76 -16.57
C PHE A 85 -3.65 2.24 -16.39
N THR A 86 -3.31 2.81 -15.24
CA THR A 86 -3.55 4.22 -14.93
C THR A 86 -2.72 5.13 -15.84
N ILE A 87 -1.45 4.81 -16.10
CA ILE A 87 -0.60 5.61 -17.01
C ILE A 87 -1.12 5.54 -18.46
N GLN A 88 -1.63 4.37 -18.89
CA GLN A 88 -2.21 4.20 -20.22
C GLN A 88 -3.57 4.89 -20.37
N THR A 89 -4.29 5.12 -19.28
CA THR A 89 -5.58 5.82 -19.27
C THR A 89 -5.34 7.34 -19.38
N LYS A 90 -4.72 7.78 -20.47
CA LYS A 90 -4.41 9.20 -20.73
C LYS A 90 -5.59 10.01 -21.26
N TYR A 91 -6.73 9.37 -21.55
CA TYR A 91 -7.81 10.01 -22.28
C TYR A 91 -9.10 10.00 -21.48
N GLY A 92 -9.31 11.13 -20.79
CA GLY A 92 -10.59 11.69 -20.37
C GLY A 92 -11.69 10.72 -19.97
N LEU A 93 -11.72 10.31 -18.70
CA LEU A 93 -12.96 9.92 -18.03
C LEU A 93 -13.01 10.60 -16.67
N LEU A 94 -13.19 11.92 -16.73
CA LEU A 94 -13.53 12.83 -15.62
C LEU A 94 -14.93 12.55 -15.04
N SER A 95 -15.36 11.29 -15.01
CA SER A 95 -16.72 10.90 -14.66
C SER A 95 -16.69 9.69 -13.74
N TYR A 96 -17.69 9.60 -12.86
CA TYR A 96 -18.02 8.42 -12.05
C TYR A 96 -17.83 7.09 -12.81
N ILE A 97 -18.04 7.10 -14.14
CA ILE A 97 -17.78 5.99 -15.07
C ILE A 97 -16.31 5.50 -15.09
N GLY A 98 -15.31 6.38 -15.06
CA GLY A 98 -13.89 5.99 -15.08
C GLY A 98 -13.47 5.25 -13.81
N VAL A 99 -13.96 5.72 -12.67
CA VAL A 99 -13.74 5.09 -11.35
C VAL A 99 -14.42 3.73 -11.28
N ILE A 100 -15.68 3.64 -11.73
CA ILE A 100 -16.43 2.38 -11.77
C ILE A 100 -15.77 1.38 -12.74
N GLY A 101 -15.27 1.84 -13.90
CA GLY A 101 -14.56 1.01 -14.87
C GLY A 101 -13.24 0.45 -14.34
N GLN A 102 -12.47 1.27 -13.62
CA GLN A 102 -11.25 0.86 -12.92
C GLN A 102 -11.53 -0.19 -11.85
N ILE A 103 -12.58 -0.01 -11.05
CA ILE A 103 -13.01 -0.98 -10.03
C ILE A 103 -13.46 -2.29 -10.67
N LEU A 104 -14.17 -2.25 -11.80
CA LEU A 104 -14.65 -3.44 -12.50
C LEU A 104 -13.49 -4.27 -13.08
N ILE A 105 -12.51 -3.63 -13.71
CA ILE A 105 -11.30 -4.30 -14.24
C ILE A 105 -10.50 -4.93 -13.09
N ALA A 106 -10.38 -4.22 -11.97
CA ALA A 106 -9.73 -4.76 -10.79
C ALA A 106 -10.48 -5.97 -10.21
N LEU A 107 -11.81 -5.95 -10.20
CA LEU A 107 -12.65 -7.07 -9.74
C LEU A 107 -12.52 -8.30 -10.65
N ILE A 108 -12.42 -8.11 -11.97
CA ILE A 108 -12.21 -9.19 -12.93
C ILE A 108 -10.82 -9.81 -12.76
N ALA A 109 -9.77 -8.98 -12.67
CA ALA A 109 -8.40 -9.46 -12.45
C ALA A 109 -8.28 -10.21 -11.11
N PHE A 110 -8.96 -9.72 -10.07
CA PHE A 110 -9.10 -10.38 -8.77
C PHE A 110 -9.79 -11.76 -8.86
N GLY A 111 -10.88 -11.87 -9.63
CA GLY A 111 -11.57 -13.14 -9.85
C GLY A 111 -10.66 -14.20 -10.48
N ILE A 112 -9.84 -13.80 -11.46
CA ILE A 112 -8.89 -14.70 -12.14
C ILE A 112 -7.82 -15.20 -11.16
N VAL A 113 -7.24 -14.32 -10.34
CA VAL A 113 -6.20 -14.72 -9.36
C VAL A 113 -6.75 -15.65 -8.28
N THR A 114 -7.99 -15.42 -7.83
CA THR A 114 -8.65 -16.27 -6.83
C THR A 114 -8.90 -17.68 -7.38
N LEU A 115 -9.32 -17.78 -8.66
CA LEU A 115 -9.51 -19.06 -9.34
C LEU A 115 -8.19 -19.81 -9.51
N LEU A 116 -7.13 -19.13 -9.96
CA LEU A 116 -5.80 -19.72 -10.13
C LEU A 116 -5.24 -20.25 -8.80
N ASN A 117 -5.38 -19.47 -7.71
CA ASN A 117 -4.88 -19.86 -6.40
C ASN A 117 -5.63 -21.08 -5.83
N THR A 118 -6.94 -21.13 -6.03
CA THR A 118 -7.78 -22.28 -5.63
C THR A 118 -7.37 -23.57 -6.35
N PHE A 119 -7.03 -23.50 -7.65
CA PHE A 119 -6.64 -24.66 -8.45
C PHE A 119 -5.22 -25.16 -8.16
N VAL A 120 -4.26 -24.24 -7.95
CA VAL A 120 -2.83 -24.59 -7.96
C VAL A 120 -2.32 -25.01 -6.58
N LEU A 121 -2.82 -24.43 -5.48
CA LEU A 121 -2.09 -24.48 -4.21
C LEU A 121 -2.73 -25.27 -3.07
N LYS A 122 -4.02 -25.65 -3.14
CA LYS A 122 -4.75 -26.39 -2.07
C LYS A 122 -4.36 -25.92 -0.65
N MET A 123 -4.19 -24.61 -0.47
CA MET A 123 -3.78 -24.01 0.82
C MET A 123 -4.98 -23.90 1.75
N GLU A 124 -4.70 -23.72 3.05
CA GLU A 124 -5.72 -23.48 4.08
C GLU A 124 -6.62 -22.29 3.66
N PHE A 125 -7.92 -22.56 3.48
CA PHE A 125 -8.91 -21.63 2.93
C PHE A 125 -8.91 -20.26 3.64
N ILE A 126 -8.60 -20.26 4.93
CA ILE A 126 -8.50 -19.07 5.79
C ILE A 126 -7.41 -18.09 5.31
N VAL A 127 -6.24 -18.61 4.95
CA VAL A 127 -5.10 -17.77 4.56
C VAL A 127 -5.33 -17.16 3.17
N THR A 128 -5.99 -17.90 2.29
CA THR A 128 -6.41 -17.40 0.97
C THR A 128 -7.41 -16.26 1.11
N ILE A 129 -8.41 -16.36 2.01
CA ILE A 129 -9.38 -15.28 2.26
C ILE A 129 -8.68 -14.05 2.85
N GLN A 130 -7.74 -14.23 3.78
CA GLN A 130 -7.00 -13.10 4.36
C GLN A 130 -6.16 -12.37 3.31
N ALA A 131 -5.44 -13.12 2.46
CA ALA A 131 -4.69 -12.56 1.34
C ALA A 131 -5.58 -11.78 0.37
N LEU A 132 -6.77 -12.33 0.11
CA LEU A 132 -7.77 -11.76 -0.78
C LEU A 132 -8.24 -10.37 -0.29
N ILE A 133 -8.57 -10.27 1.00
CA ILE A 133 -9.01 -9.02 1.62
C ILE A 133 -7.90 -7.96 1.55
N VAL A 134 -6.66 -8.33 1.85
CA VAL A 134 -5.51 -7.41 1.82
C VAL A 134 -5.26 -6.87 0.41
N VAL A 135 -5.30 -7.73 -0.61
CA VAL A 135 -5.11 -7.31 -2.02
C VAL A 135 -6.27 -6.41 -2.47
N LEU A 136 -7.51 -6.74 -2.12
CA LEU A 136 -8.67 -5.91 -2.48
C LEU A 136 -8.58 -4.51 -1.87
N LEU A 137 -8.21 -4.43 -0.58
CA LEU A 137 -8.05 -3.16 0.12
C LEU A 137 -6.91 -2.33 -0.49
N ALA A 138 -5.80 -2.98 -0.85
CA ALA A 138 -4.66 -2.33 -1.48
C ALA A 138 -5.01 -1.73 -2.84
N ILE A 139 -5.76 -2.46 -3.67
CA ILE A 139 -6.25 -1.99 -4.97
C ILE A 139 -7.10 -0.72 -4.80
N ILE A 140 -8.06 -0.72 -3.86
CA ILE A 140 -8.94 0.43 -3.63
C ILE A 140 -8.14 1.64 -3.13
N CYS A 141 -7.18 1.42 -2.23
CA CYS A 141 -6.29 2.46 -1.72
C CYS A 141 -5.46 3.07 -2.87
N LEU A 142 -4.87 2.21 -3.71
CA LEU A 142 -4.04 2.63 -4.84
C LEU A 142 -4.84 3.44 -5.87
N MET A 143 -6.07 3.00 -6.19
CA MET A 143 -6.99 3.75 -7.05
C MET A 143 -7.38 5.11 -6.43
N THR A 144 -7.66 5.15 -5.13
CA THR A 144 -8.04 6.39 -4.43
C THR A 144 -6.92 7.41 -4.44
N SER A 145 -5.69 6.97 -4.19
CA SER A 145 -4.50 7.83 -4.19
C SER A 145 -4.21 8.40 -5.58
N ILE A 146 -4.31 7.57 -6.63
CA ILE A 146 -4.21 8.03 -8.03
C ILE A 146 -5.26 9.09 -8.35
N GLN A 147 -6.50 8.86 -7.91
CA GLN A 147 -7.59 9.78 -8.18
C GLN A 147 -7.42 11.10 -7.43
N PHE A 148 -6.89 11.10 -6.22
CA PHE A 148 -6.59 12.32 -5.48
C PHE A 148 -5.58 13.19 -6.25
N ILE A 149 -4.52 12.58 -6.79
CA ILE A 149 -3.51 13.27 -7.62
C ILE A 149 -4.14 13.85 -8.89
N MET A 150 -5.02 13.11 -9.57
CA MET A 150 -5.65 13.58 -10.81
C MET A 150 -6.74 14.64 -10.60
N HIS A 151 -7.36 14.70 -9.42
CA HIS A 151 -8.37 15.70 -9.06
C HIS A 151 -7.79 16.94 -8.34
N GLY A 152 -6.49 16.92 -8.01
CA GLY A 152 -5.72 18.12 -7.69
C GLY A 152 -5.80 19.14 -8.83
N LYS A 153 -6.21 20.37 -8.52
CA LYS A 153 -6.65 21.40 -9.48
C LYS A 153 -5.67 21.65 -10.64
N ARG A 154 -6.22 21.78 -11.85
CA ARG A 154 -5.60 22.25 -13.12
C ARG A 154 -5.12 23.73 -13.10
N GLY A 155 -4.46 24.20 -12.05
CA GLY A 155 -4.08 25.61 -11.91
C GLY A 155 -2.61 25.85 -11.65
N ASP A 156 -2.02 25.12 -10.70
CA ASP A 156 -0.62 25.18 -10.36
C ASP A 156 -0.23 23.77 -9.92
N ILE A 157 0.73 23.15 -10.60
CA ILE A 157 1.36 21.91 -10.16
C ILE A 157 2.12 22.29 -8.87
N THR A 158 1.41 22.26 -7.75
CA THR A 158 2.00 22.57 -6.45
C THR A 158 2.79 21.35 -6.02
N GLU A 159 3.96 21.58 -5.42
CA GLU A 159 4.92 20.54 -4.98
C GLU A 159 4.30 19.43 -4.11
N GLU A 160 3.09 19.67 -3.60
CA GLU A 160 2.24 18.73 -2.85
C GLU A 160 1.77 17.50 -3.67
N ASP A 161 1.56 17.62 -4.99
CA ASP A 161 1.13 16.48 -5.83
C ASP A 161 2.26 15.47 -6.11
N TYR A 162 3.52 15.94 -6.14
CA TYR A 162 4.69 15.07 -6.33
C TYR A 162 4.91 14.16 -5.13
N VAL A 163 4.71 14.67 -3.91
CA VAL A 163 4.90 13.88 -2.69
C VAL A 163 3.80 12.84 -2.53
N PHE A 164 2.57 13.18 -2.93
CA PHE A 164 1.44 12.23 -2.93
C PHE A 164 1.62 11.12 -3.96
N ALA A 165 2.22 11.41 -5.13
CA ALA A 165 2.56 10.40 -6.13
C ALA A 165 3.66 9.42 -5.67
N THR A 166 4.63 9.88 -4.88
CA THR A 166 5.67 9.00 -4.29
C THR A 166 5.15 8.06 -3.20
N GLN A 167 3.94 8.27 -2.68
CA GLN A 167 3.32 7.38 -1.68
C GLN A 167 2.62 6.16 -2.30
N LEU A 168 2.53 6.10 -3.63
CA LEU A 168 1.87 5.05 -4.40
C LEU A 168 2.84 3.92 -4.77
#